data_AF-A0A183DKG5-F1
#
_entry.id   AF-A0A183DKG5-F1
#
_cell.length_a   1.000
_cell.length_b   1.000
_cell.length_c   1.000
_cell.angle_alpha   90.00
_cell.angle_beta   90.00
_cell.angle_gamma   90.00
#
_symmetry.space_group_name_H-M   'P 1'
#
loop_
_entity.id
_entity.type
_entity.pdbx_description
1 polymer ?
#
loop_
_entity_poly.entity_id
_entity_poly.type
_entity_poly.pdbx_seq_one_letter_code
_entity_poly.pdbx_strand_id
1 'polypeptide(L)'
;LLQIFYPQEQLEDEMEIDLIFAQIIADCRKPNAYRIRNFERDAVSQILRTNRIPPAALDFPQQVAVDVKLAVIQCARGWPLYFSVIFPVVEQILNKGADEVMMVQRLLAVHETGL
;
A
#
# COMPACT_ATOMS: atom_id res chain seq x y z
N LEU A 1 13.27 3.44 -0.67
CA LEU A 1 11.87 3.60 -0.21
C LEU A 1 11.34 2.23 0.18
N LEU A 2 10.63 2.19 1.31
CA LEU A 2 10.18 0.97 1.98
C LEU A 2 9.27 0.16 1.03
N GLN A 3 9.53 -1.14 0.93
CA GLN A 3 8.78 -2.04 0.04
C GLN A 3 7.78 -2.91 0.78
N ILE A 4 7.99 -3.12 2.09
CA ILE A 4 7.19 -4.00 2.93
C ILE A 4 7.26 -3.51 4.39
N PHE A 5 6.19 -3.74 5.14
CA PHE A 5 6.20 -3.65 6.60
C PHE A 5 6.35 -5.04 7.21
N TYR A 6 7.09 -5.14 8.31
CA TYR A 6 7.06 -6.34 9.14
C TYR A 6 5.77 -6.37 9.99
N PRO A 7 5.25 -7.56 10.32
CA PRO A 7 4.09 -7.67 11.19
C PRO A 7 4.31 -6.91 12.50
N GLN A 8 3.36 -6.03 12.86
CA GLN A 8 3.40 -5.20 14.07
C GLN A 8 4.50 -4.12 14.12
N GLU A 9 5.21 -3.88 13.01
CA GLU A 9 6.22 -2.83 12.93
C GLU A 9 5.64 -1.46 13.28
N GLN A 10 6.26 -0.78 14.26
CA GLN A 10 5.91 0.56 14.69
C GLN A 10 6.87 1.57 14.05
N LEU A 11 6.33 2.72 13.65
CA LEU A 11 7.12 3.83 13.12
C LEU A 11 7.38 4.81 14.26
N GLU A 12 8.63 4.91 14.70
CA GLU A 12 9.06 5.82 15.78
C GLU A 12 9.91 6.98 15.27
N ASP A 13 10.59 6.82 14.13
CA ASP A 13 11.42 7.86 13.53
C ASP A 13 10.59 8.80 12.65
N GLU A 14 10.60 10.09 12.96
CA GLU A 14 9.83 11.09 12.22
C GLU A 14 10.33 11.25 10.78
N MET A 15 11.63 11.07 10.53
CA MET A 15 12.19 11.12 9.18
C MET A 15 11.69 9.93 8.35
N GLU A 16 11.65 8.73 8.91
CA GLU A 16 11.04 7.57 8.27
C GLU A 16 9.56 7.81 7.94
N ILE A 17 8.80 8.35 8.90
CA ILE A 17 7.38 8.71 8.71
C ILE A 17 7.23 9.70 7.53
N ASP A 18 8.07 10.73 7.46
CA ASP A 18 8.06 11.71 6.36
C ASP A 18 8.30 11.06 5.00
N LEU A 19 9.29 10.16 4.92
CA LEU A 19 9.65 9.49 3.67
C LEU A 19 8.53 8.56 3.18
N ILE A 20 7.93 7.78 4.08
CA ILE A 20 6.84 6.87 3.75
C ILE A 20 5.59 7.66 3.35
N PHE A 21 5.26 8.73 4.10
CA PHE A 21 4.16 9.62 3.76
C PHE A 21 4.36 10.23 2.36
N ALA A 22 5.54 10.80 2.08
CA ALA A 22 5.85 11.39 0.78
C ALA A 22 5.72 10.38 -0.37
N GLN A 23 6.18 9.14 -0.17
CA GLN A 23 6.04 8.05 -1.12
C GLN A 23 4.56 7.77 -1.44
N ILE A 24 3.72 7.59 -0.42
CA ILE A 24 2.28 7.32 -0.59
C ILE A 24 1.61 8.45 -1.38
N ILE A 25 1.87 9.70 -1.00
CA ILE A 25 1.28 10.87 -1.68
C ILE A 25 1.73 10.94 -3.14
N ALA A 26 3.02 10.74 -3.41
CA ALA A 26 3.55 10.75 -4.77
C ALA A 26 2.91 9.66 -5.64
N ASP A 27 2.74 8.45 -5.09
CA ASP A 27 2.12 7.35 -5.83
C ASP A 27 0.61 7.53 -6.02
N CYS A 28 -0.09 8.15 -5.04
CA CYS A 28 -1.50 8.53 -5.16
C CYS A 28 -1.76 9.57 -6.25
N ARG A 29 -0.76 10.40 -6.60
CA ARG A 29 -0.84 11.37 -7.72
C ARG A 29 -0.56 10.73 -9.09
N LYS A 30 0.08 9.56 -9.15
CA LYS A 30 0.39 8.88 -10.41
C LYS A 30 -0.86 8.21 -10.99
N PRO A 31 -1.23 8.47 -12.26
CA PRO A 31 -2.47 7.93 -12.85
C PRO A 31 -2.46 6.39 -13.03
N ASN A 32 -1.28 5.77 -13.16
CA ASN A 32 -1.15 4.33 -13.48
C ASN A 32 -0.37 3.54 -12.41
N ALA A 33 -0.70 3.72 -11.12
CA ALA A 33 -0.13 2.84 -10.09
C ALA A 33 -0.97 1.56 -9.96
N TYR A 34 -0.53 0.47 -10.60
CA TYR A 34 -1.23 -0.82 -10.63
C TYR A 34 -1.44 -1.48 -9.26
N ARG A 35 -0.74 -1.00 -8.23
CA ARG A 35 -0.87 -1.45 -6.84
C ARG A 35 -1.90 -0.67 -6.02
N ILE A 36 -2.44 0.44 -6.54
CA ILE A 36 -3.35 1.33 -5.82
C ILE A 36 -4.64 1.53 -6.62
N ARG A 37 -5.75 1.09 -6.05
CA ARG A 37 -7.10 1.21 -6.60
C ARG A 37 -7.66 2.61 -6.38
N ASN A 38 -8.67 3.00 -7.16
CA ASN A 38 -9.24 4.36 -7.06
C ASN A 38 -9.80 4.68 -5.66
N PHE A 39 -10.55 3.75 -5.06
CA PHE A 39 -11.13 3.96 -3.73
C PHE A 39 -10.06 4.10 -2.62
N GLU A 40 -8.88 3.52 -2.81
CA GLU A 40 -7.74 3.65 -1.90
C GLU A 40 -7.18 5.08 -1.95
N ARG A 41 -7.08 5.67 -3.16
CA ARG A 41 -6.71 7.09 -3.36
C ARG A 41 -7.76 8.03 -2.77
N ASP A 42 -9.04 7.69 -2.93
CA ASP A 42 -10.14 8.48 -2.38
C ASP A 42 -10.09 8.49 -0.85
N ALA A 43 -9.73 7.37 -0.21
CA ALA A 43 -9.55 7.28 1.24
C ALA A 43 -8.43 8.22 1.74
N VAL A 44 -7.26 8.26 1.08
CA VAL A 44 -6.20 9.23 1.41
C VAL A 44 -6.69 10.66 1.23
N SER A 45 -7.36 10.93 0.11
CA SER A 45 -7.90 12.26 -0.19
C SER A 45 -8.89 12.71 0.88
N GLN A 46 -9.68 11.79 1.42
CA GLN A 46 -10.62 12.07 2.50
C GLN A 46 -9.92 12.37 3.83
N ILE A 47 -8.85 11.65 4.19
CA ILE A 47 -8.04 11.93 5.38
C ILE A 47 -7.45 13.34 5.29
N LEU A 48 -6.84 13.68 4.16
CA LEU A 48 -6.22 14.99 3.94
C LEU A 48 -7.25 16.13 4.00
N ARG A 49 -8.41 15.94 3.36
CA ARG A 49 -9.51 16.92 3.38
C ARG A 49 -10.07 17.14 4.78
N THR A 50 -10.28 16.06 5.53
CA THR A 50 -10.81 16.12 6.91
C THR A 50 -9.87 16.89 7.83
N ASN A 51 -8.56 16.72 7.64
CA ASN A 51 -7.52 17.43 8.38
C ASN A 51 -7.13 18.77 7.77
N ARG A 52 -7.87 19.25 6.76
CA ARG A 52 -7.66 20.54 6.08
C ARG A 52 -6.24 20.74 5.53
N ILE A 53 -5.59 19.67 5.10
CA ILE A 53 -4.25 19.73 4.49
C ILE A 53 -4.37 20.28 3.06
N PRO A 54 -3.80 21.46 2.76
CA PRO A 54 -3.85 22.01 1.42
C PRO A 54 -2.91 21.24 0.48
N PRO A 55 -3.20 21.15 -0.83
CA PRO A 55 -2.35 20.42 -1.78
C PRO A 55 -0.89 20.87 -1.79
N ALA A 56 -0.61 22.16 -1.56
CA ALA A 56 0.75 22.70 -1.54
C ALA A 56 1.58 22.24 -0.33
N ALA A 57 0.94 21.90 0.81
CA ALA A 57 1.65 21.41 1.99
C ALA A 57 2.18 19.98 1.81
N LEU A 58 1.60 19.22 0.87
CA LEU A 58 1.99 17.84 0.59
C LEU A 58 3.39 17.72 -0.04
N ASP A 59 3.92 18.82 -0.59
CA ASP A 59 5.29 18.86 -1.10
C ASP A 59 6.31 19.13 0.02
N PHE A 60 5.84 19.38 1.25
CA PHE A 60 6.65 19.63 2.44
C PHE A 60 6.17 18.75 3.63
N PRO A 61 6.47 17.43 3.63
CA PRO A 61 6.01 16.49 4.67
C PRO A 61 6.27 16.95 6.11
N GLN A 62 7.39 17.62 6.36
CA GLN A 62 7.77 18.19 7.67
C GLN A 62 6.78 19.23 8.21
N GLN A 63 5.95 19.82 7.34
CA GLN A 63 4.91 20.80 7.73
C GLN A 63 3.56 20.13 8.02
N VAL A 64 3.42 18.83 7.74
CA VAL A 64 2.21 18.05 8.01
C VAL A 64 2.35 17.40 9.40
N ALA A 65 1.33 17.57 10.23
CA ALA A 65 1.31 17.01 11.57
C ALA A 65 1.50 15.48 11.55
N VAL A 66 2.28 14.96 12.51
CA VAL A 66 2.70 13.55 12.57
C VAL A 66 1.51 12.59 12.63
N ASP A 67 0.47 12.94 13.38
CA ASP A 67 -0.78 12.20 13.47
C ASP A 67 -1.50 12.04 12.12
N VAL A 68 -1.51 13.09 11.29
CA VAL A 68 -2.07 13.04 9.93
C VAL A 68 -1.22 12.16 9.02
N LYS A 69 0.12 12.25 9.13
CA LYS A 69 1.05 11.40 8.38
C LYS A 69 0.82 9.92 8.73
N LEU A 70 0.75 9.60 10.03
CA LEU A 70 0.48 8.26 10.53
C LEU A 70 -0.89 7.73 10.09
N ALA A 71 -1.94 8.57 10.08
CA ALA A 71 -3.26 8.18 9.60
C ALA A 71 -3.23 7.78 8.11
N VAL A 72 -2.51 8.54 7.28
CA VAL A 72 -2.32 8.19 5.86
C VAL A 72 -1.52 6.89 5.70
N ILE A 73 -0.45 6.71 6.48
CA ILE A 73 0.37 5.50 6.44
C ILE A 73 -0.44 4.28 6.88
N GLN A 74 -1.20 4.36 7.97
CA GLN A 74 -2.06 3.28 8.45
C GLN A 74 -3.14 2.93 7.43
N CYS A 75 -3.74 3.93 6.77
CA CYS A 75 -4.66 3.72 5.67
C CYS A 75 -3.98 2.92 4.54
N ALA A 76 -2.77 3.30 4.14
CA ALA A 76 -2.03 2.64 3.06
C ALA A 76 -1.52 1.23 3.42
N ARG A 77 -1.17 0.99 4.69
CA ARG A 77 -0.84 -0.35 5.22
C ARG A 77 -2.02 -1.32 5.13
N GLY A 78 -3.24 -0.81 5.10
CA GLY A 78 -4.43 -1.64 4.86
C GLY A 78 -4.61 -2.10 3.40
N TRP A 79 -3.79 -1.62 2.46
CA TRP A 79 -3.96 -1.93 1.05
C TRP A 79 -3.26 -3.25 0.68
N PRO A 80 -3.99 -4.24 0.16
CA PRO A 80 -3.48 -5.60 0.01
C PRO A 80 -2.28 -5.73 -0.94
N LEU A 81 -2.08 -4.77 -1.86
CA LEU A 81 -1.04 -4.86 -2.88
C LEU A 81 0.12 -3.86 -2.70
N TYR A 82 -0.06 -2.79 -1.92
CA TYR A 82 0.87 -1.66 -1.98
C TYR A 82 2.22 -1.98 -1.31
N PHE A 83 2.19 -2.36 -0.03
CA PHE A 83 3.35 -2.84 0.74
C PHE A 83 3.51 -4.36 0.67
N SER A 84 3.25 -4.93 -0.51
CA SER A 84 3.40 -6.37 -0.75
C SER A 84 4.55 -6.68 -1.70
N VAL A 85 5.18 -7.84 -1.47
CA VAL A 85 6.10 -8.45 -2.42
C VAL A 85 5.32 -9.44 -3.28
N ILE A 86 5.41 -9.31 -4.60
CA ILE A 86 4.63 -10.12 -5.55
C ILE A 86 5.55 -11.09 -6.28
N PHE A 87 5.21 -12.38 -6.23
CA PHE A 87 5.94 -13.47 -6.86
C PHE A 87 5.10 -14.13 -7.96
N PRO A 88 5.65 -14.40 -9.15
CA PRO A 88 5.02 -15.30 -10.11
C PRO A 88 5.10 -16.73 -9.59
N VAL A 89 3.98 -17.44 -9.58
CA VAL A 89 3.86 -18.82 -9.07
C VAL A 89 3.03 -19.67 -10.03
N VAL A 90 3.13 -20.99 -9.89
CA VAL A 90 2.30 -21.94 -10.64
C VAL A 90 1.44 -22.73 -9.67
N GLU A 91 0.13 -22.57 -9.76
CA GLU A 91 -0.84 -23.36 -8.99
C GLU A 91 -1.13 -24.68 -9.72
N GLN A 92 -1.14 -25.78 -8.96
CA GLN A 92 -1.58 -27.08 -9.45
C GLN A 92 -3.05 -27.29 -9.07
N ILE A 93 -3.93 -27.35 -10.06
CA ILE A 93 -5.37 -27.54 -9.84
C ILE A 93 -5.75 -28.94 -10.30
N LEU A 94 -6.29 -29.76 -9.39
CA LEU A 94 -6.84 -31.07 -9.75
C LEU A 94 -8.26 -30.89 -10.32
N ASN A 95 -8.41 -31.17 -11.61
CA ASN A 95 -9.72 -31.23 -12.25
C ASN A 95 -10.38 -32.58 -11.95
N LYS A 96 -11.18 -32.62 -10.89
CA LYS A 96 -11.88 -33.84 -10.43
C LYS A 96 -12.80 -34.48 -11.48
N GLY A 97 -13.24 -33.73 -12.50
CA GLY A 97 -14.08 -34.26 -13.58
C GLY A 97 -13.30 -34.97 -14.69
N ALA A 98 -12.02 -34.67 -14.84
CA ALA A 98 -11.15 -35.22 -15.89
C ALA A 98 -9.99 -36.07 -15.36
N ASP A 99 -9.81 -36.11 -14.02
CA ASP A 99 -8.64 -36.74 -13.35
C ASP A 99 -7.30 -36.20 -13.87
N GLU A 100 -7.28 -34.91 -14.22
CA GLU A 100 -6.12 -34.21 -14.78
C GLU A 100 -5.61 -33.11 -13.84
N VAL A 101 -4.29 -32.94 -13.77
CA VAL A 101 -3.64 -31.83 -13.07
C VAL A 101 -3.35 -30.71 -14.06
N MET A 102 -3.94 -29.53 -13.82
CA MET A 102 -3.68 -28.33 -14.61
C MET A 102 -2.67 -27.43 -13.90
N MET A 103 -1.71 -26.90 -14.67
CA MET A 103 -0.74 -25.92 -14.19
C MET A 103 -1.20 -24.51 -14.57
N VAL A 104 -1.49 -23.66 -13.59
CA VAL A 104 -2.02 -22.30 -13.82
C VAL A 104 -1.04 -21.26 -13.30
N GLN A 105 -0.63 -20.33 -14.16
CA GLN A 105 0.22 -19.20 -13.77
C GLN A 105 -0.59 -18.21 -12.91
N ARG A 106 -0.03 -17.81 -11.76
CA ARG A 106 -0.62 -16.84 -10.82
C ARG A 106 0.41 -15.87 -10.27
N LEU A 107 -0.08 -14.85 -9.59
CA LEU A 107 0.73 -13.95 -8.77
C LEU A 107 0.37 -14.19 -7.30
N LEU A 108 1.38 -14.42 -6.47
CA LEU A 108 1.26 -14.52 -5.01
C LEU A 108 1.77 -13.21 -4.39
N ALA A 109 0.93 -12.52 -3.62
CA ALA A 109 1.32 -11.33 -2.89
C ALA A 109 1.62 -11.70 -1.44
N VAL A 110 2.75 -11.24 -0.90
CA VAL A 110 3.10 -11.41 0.51
C VAL A 110 3.02 -10.05 1.18
N HIS A 111 2.11 -9.91 2.13
CA HIS A 111 1.81 -8.70 2.87
C HIS A 111 2.03 -8.92 4.38
N GLU A 112 2.16 -7.84 5.16
CA GLU A 112 2.38 -7.96 6.61
C GLU A 112 1.26 -8.70 7.35
N THR A 113 0.06 -8.74 6.76
CA THR A 113 -1.12 -9.42 7.30
C THR A 113 -1.36 -10.82 6.72
N GLY A 114 -0.60 -11.27 5.73
CA GLY A 114 -0.80 -12.59 5.11
C GLY A 114 -0.42 -12.71 3.63
N LEU A 115 -0.89 -13.80 3.03
CA LEU A 115 -0.74 -14.19 1.61
C LEU A 115 -2.05 -13.99 0.84
#